data_AF-A0A379LSC2-F1
#
_entry.id   AF-A0A379LSC2-F1
#
_cell.length_a   1.000
_cell.length_b   1.000
_cell.length_c   1.000
_cell.angle_alpha   90.00
_cell.angle_beta   90.00
_cell.angle_gamma   90.00
#
_symmetry.space_group_name_H-M   'P 1'
#
loop_
_entity.id
_entity.type
_entity.pdbx_description
1 polymer ?
#
loop_
_entity_poly.entity_id
_entity_poly.type
_entity_poly.pdbx_seq_one_letter_code
_entity_poly.pdbx_strand_id
1 'polypeptide(L)'
;MAYVLLRPLLSDVPEDELCGVAPGRVLPVNEQWHPHLIAGLCSIPALEAGDSVWWHCDVIHAVAPVEDQQGWGNVMYIPAAPMCDKNRAYARRVAQALEQGRSPGDFPPEDYETEWDQRFTLQDLNLNGRRSLDLS
;
A
#
# COMPACT_ATOMS: atom_id res chain seq x y z
N MET A 1 6.77 -11.70 10.16
CA MET A 1 5.42 -11.67 10.76
C MET A 1 5.29 -12.52 12.03
N ALA A 2 5.67 -13.80 12.04
CA ALA A 2 5.53 -14.65 13.24
C ALA A 2 6.14 -14.04 14.53
N TYR A 3 7.36 -13.49 14.43
CA TYR A 3 8.00 -12.77 15.56
C TYR A 3 7.12 -11.63 16.09
N VAL A 4 6.55 -10.82 15.19
CA VAL A 4 5.67 -9.69 15.52
C VAL A 4 4.40 -10.16 16.23
N LEU A 5 3.80 -11.27 15.78
CA LEU A 5 2.57 -11.80 16.37
C LEU A 5 2.78 -12.43 17.75
N LEU A 6 3.95 -13.04 17.98
CA LEU A 6 4.28 -13.65 19.27
C LEU A 6 4.85 -12.63 20.28
N ARG A 7 5.37 -11.49 19.81
CA ARG A 7 6.03 -10.49 20.65
C ARG A 7 5.13 -9.93 21.77
N PRO A 8 3.84 -9.63 21.54
CA PRO A 8 2.93 -9.17 22.59
C PRO A 8 2.57 -10.22 23.64
N LEU A 9 2.86 -11.50 23.41
CA LEU A 9 2.52 -12.58 24.34
C LEU A 9 3.59 -12.82 25.42
N LEU A 10 4.69 -12.07 25.39
CA LEU A 10 5.76 -12.18 26.37
C LEU A 10 5.38 -11.42 27.64
N SER A 11 5.92 -11.86 28.78
CA SER A 11 5.59 -11.35 30.11
C SER A 11 6.05 -9.90 30.39
N ASP A 12 6.79 -9.29 29.46
CA ASP A 12 7.30 -7.92 29.58
C ASP A 12 6.43 -6.89 28.84
N VAL A 13 5.28 -7.31 28.32
CA VAL A 13 4.28 -6.44 27.67
C VAL A 13 3.08 -6.27 28.62
N PRO A 14 2.57 -5.04 28.81
CA PRO A 14 1.33 -4.82 29.56
C PRO A 14 0.16 -5.66 29.00
N GLU A 15 -0.72 -6.16 29.88
CA GLU A 15 -1.79 -7.10 29.51
C GLU A 15 -2.79 -6.53 28.48
N ASP A 16 -2.91 -5.21 28.41
CA ASP A 16 -3.81 -4.47 27.52
C ASP A 16 -3.11 -3.87 26.30
N GLU A 17 -1.82 -4.14 26.10
CA GLU A 17 -1.03 -3.62 25.00
C GLU A 17 -0.64 -4.67 23.96
N LEU A 18 -0.58 -4.23 22.70
CA LEU A 18 -0.05 -5.01 21.58
C LEU A 18 1.16 -4.30 20.96
N CYS A 19 2.18 -4.03 21.78
CA CYS A 19 3.46 -3.45 21.35
C CYS A 19 3.33 -2.18 20.47
N GLY A 20 2.38 -1.30 20.81
CA GLY A 20 2.12 -0.04 20.11
C GLY A 20 1.07 -0.10 18.99
N VAL A 21 0.49 -1.27 18.70
CA VAL A 21 -0.67 -1.37 17.79
C VAL A 21 -1.82 -0.52 18.32
N ALA A 22 -2.48 0.22 17.43
CA ALA A 22 -3.65 1.03 17.75
C ALA A 22 -4.68 0.96 16.61
N PRO A 23 -5.99 1.02 16.93
CA PRO A 23 -7.04 1.09 15.91
C PRO A 23 -6.87 2.28 14.95
N GLY A 24 -7.14 2.06 13.67
CA GLY A 24 -7.03 3.10 12.64
C GLY A 24 -5.58 3.51 12.31
N ARG A 25 -4.58 2.75 12.74
CA ARG A 25 -3.17 2.95 12.41
C ARG A 25 -2.55 1.67 11.85
N VAL A 26 -1.46 1.83 11.11
CA VAL A 26 -0.63 0.71 10.65
C VAL A 26 0.00 -0.02 11.83
N LEU A 27 0.31 -1.32 11.68
CA LEU A 27 1.05 -2.08 12.69
C LEU A 27 2.49 -1.54 12.79
N PRO A 28 2.93 -1.03 13.95
CA PRO A 28 4.28 -0.50 14.07
C PRO A 28 5.30 -1.60 14.36
N VAL A 29 6.48 -1.45 13.76
CA VAL A 29 7.70 -2.19 14.14
C VAL A 29 8.73 -1.15 14.55
N ASN A 30 9.29 -1.29 15.75
CA ASN A 30 10.19 -0.33 16.36
C ASN A 30 11.28 -1.02 17.18
N GLU A 31 12.33 -0.28 17.54
CA GLU A 31 13.50 -0.82 18.23
C GLU A 31 13.17 -1.28 19.65
N GLN A 32 12.23 -0.63 20.34
CA GLN A 32 11.78 -1.00 21.69
C GLN A 32 11.24 -2.44 21.74
N TRP A 33 10.35 -2.80 20.82
CA TRP A 33 9.68 -4.10 20.83
C TRP A 33 10.32 -5.12 19.89
N HIS A 34 10.99 -4.68 18.83
CA HIS A 34 11.45 -5.52 17.72
C HIS A 34 12.90 -5.24 17.30
N PRO A 35 13.88 -5.14 18.21
CA PRO A 35 15.24 -4.70 17.89
C PRO A 35 15.92 -5.58 16.83
N HIS A 36 15.67 -6.90 16.86
CA HIS A 36 16.20 -7.84 15.86
C HIS A 36 15.66 -7.61 14.46
N LEU A 37 14.40 -7.17 14.33
CA LEU A 37 13.79 -6.88 13.04
C LEU A 37 14.29 -5.53 12.50
N ILE A 38 14.46 -4.54 13.38
CA ILE A 38 15.04 -3.24 13.01
C ILE A 38 16.48 -3.39 12.52
N ALA A 39 17.29 -4.20 13.19
CA ALA A 39 18.66 -4.50 12.76
C ALA A 39 18.73 -5.20 11.39
N GLY A 40 17.63 -5.81 10.94
CA GLY A 40 17.52 -6.48 9.64
C GLY A 40 17.03 -5.59 8.50
N LEU A 41 16.75 -4.30 8.74
CA LEU A 41 16.36 -3.39 7.67
C LEU A 41 17.48 -3.24 6.64
N CYS A 42 17.13 -3.32 5.36
CA CYS A 42 18.04 -3.12 4.25
C CYS A 42 17.42 -2.20 3.20
N SER A 43 18.26 -1.42 2.52
CA SER A 43 17.82 -0.57 1.42
C SER A 43 17.51 -1.41 0.19
N ILE A 44 16.53 -0.96 -0.60
CA ILE A 44 16.46 -1.34 -2.00
C ILE A 44 17.76 -0.94 -2.74
N PRO A 45 18.13 -1.63 -3.82
CA PRO A 45 19.26 -1.21 -4.65
C PRO A 45 18.96 0.12 -5.36
N ALA A 46 19.98 0.71 -5.98
CA ALA A 46 19.76 1.78 -6.96
C ALA A 46 18.89 1.27 -8.11
N LEU A 47 17.98 2.13 -8.58
CA LEU A 47 16.99 1.81 -9.60
C LEU A 47 17.07 2.83 -10.73
N GLU A 48 16.70 2.38 -11.92
CA GLU A 48 16.46 3.24 -13.09
C GLU A 48 14.96 3.43 -13.31
N ALA A 49 14.59 4.48 -14.05
CA ALA A 49 13.20 4.72 -14.41
C ALA A 49 12.65 3.53 -15.23
N GLY A 50 11.57 2.91 -14.75
CA GLY A 50 10.97 1.71 -15.35
C GLY A 50 11.21 0.43 -14.55
N ASP A 51 12.18 0.42 -13.63
CA ASP A 51 12.32 -0.66 -12.68
C ASP A 51 11.11 -0.72 -11.72
N SER A 52 10.85 -1.92 -11.18
CA SER A 52 9.82 -2.12 -10.17
C SER A 52 10.37 -2.96 -9.01
N VAL A 53 9.97 -2.58 -7.79
CA VAL A 53 10.29 -3.31 -6.57
C VAL A 53 9.01 -3.90 -5.98
N TRP A 54 9.12 -5.10 -5.41
CA TRP A 54 7.99 -5.87 -4.92
C TRP A 54 8.32 -6.42 -3.55
N TRP A 55 7.35 -6.39 -2.64
CA TRP A 55 7.45 -7.04 -1.34
C TRP A 55 6.14 -7.76 -1.02
N HIS A 56 6.25 -8.87 -0.28
CA HIS A 56 5.09 -9.60 0.20
C HIS A 56 4.29 -8.76 1.20
N CYS A 57 2.97 -8.91 1.29
CA CYS A 57 2.10 -8.04 2.11
C CYS A 57 2.42 -8.04 3.61
N ASP A 58 3.16 -9.04 4.09
CA ASP A 58 3.64 -9.15 5.47
C ASP A 58 5.08 -8.63 5.70
N VAL A 59 5.74 -8.12 4.66
CA VAL A 59 7.12 -7.59 4.76
C VAL A 59 7.09 -6.20 5.41
N ILE A 60 7.90 -6.06 6.45
CA ILE A 60 8.15 -4.79 7.12
C ILE A 60 8.94 -3.91 6.17
N HIS A 61 8.47 -2.69 5.95
CA HIS A 61 9.10 -1.71 5.08
C HIS A 61 9.07 -0.33 5.73
N ALA A 62 10.03 0.51 5.35
CA ALA A 62 10.15 1.89 5.80
C ALA A 62 10.75 2.74 4.68
N VAL A 63 10.56 4.06 4.78
CA VAL A 63 11.25 5.04 3.95
C VAL A 63 12.23 5.77 4.84
N ALA A 64 13.52 5.73 4.50
CA ALA A 64 14.55 6.42 5.26
C ALA A 64 14.36 7.95 5.17
N PRO A 65 14.69 8.71 6.24
CA PRO A 65 14.73 10.16 6.15
C PRO A 65 15.83 10.62 5.18
N VAL A 66 15.66 11.79 4.59
CA VAL A 66 16.65 12.39 3.67
C VAL A 66 16.79 13.88 3.93
N GLU A 67 18.03 14.35 3.87
CA GLU A 67 18.38 15.77 3.81
C GLU A 67 19.04 16.04 2.45
N ASP A 68 18.71 17.16 1.81
CA ASP A 68 19.25 17.56 0.50
C ASP A 68 19.22 16.44 -0.55
N GLN A 69 18.02 15.87 -0.80
CA GLN A 69 17.84 14.76 -1.72
C GLN A 69 18.43 15.08 -3.10
N GLN A 70 19.27 14.17 -3.60
CA GLN A 70 19.84 14.26 -4.94
C GLN A 70 18.93 13.52 -5.93
N GLY A 71 18.52 14.21 -6.99
CA GLY A 71 17.61 13.65 -7.99
C GLY A 71 16.16 13.51 -7.50
N TRP A 72 15.38 12.70 -8.21
CA TRP A 72 13.94 12.56 -7.99
C TRP A 72 13.58 11.27 -7.25
N GLY A 73 12.55 11.34 -6.42
CA GLY A 73 11.99 10.21 -5.65
C GLY A 73 10.55 9.89 -6.07
N ASN A 74 10.29 9.89 -7.38
CA ASN A 74 8.93 9.73 -7.92
C ASN A 74 8.60 8.25 -8.12
N VAL A 75 7.45 7.80 -7.60
CA VAL A 75 6.99 6.40 -7.73
C VAL A 75 5.49 6.36 -8.04
N MET A 76 5.04 5.29 -8.68
CA MET A 76 3.61 4.96 -8.83
C MET A 76 3.32 3.67 -8.08
N TYR A 77 2.31 3.68 -7.20
CA TYR A 77 1.92 2.51 -6.43
C TYR A 77 1.02 1.58 -7.26
N ILE A 78 1.53 0.40 -7.63
CA ILE A 78 0.80 -0.61 -8.40
C ILE A 78 0.98 -1.97 -7.71
N PRO A 79 0.01 -2.43 -6.88
CA PRO A 79 0.13 -3.69 -6.17
C PRO A 79 -0.24 -4.89 -7.06
N ALA A 80 0.18 -6.09 -6.64
CA ALA A 80 -0.35 -7.34 -7.17
C ALA A 80 -1.56 -7.78 -6.31
N ALA A 81 -2.78 -7.56 -6.81
CA ALA A 81 -4.03 -7.97 -6.17
C ALA A 81 -4.74 -9.04 -7.01
N PRO A 82 -4.57 -10.35 -6.71
CA PRO A 82 -5.15 -11.42 -7.52
C PRO A 82 -6.67 -11.39 -7.49
N MET A 83 -7.32 -11.75 -8.60
CA MET A 83 -8.78 -11.77 -8.67
C MET A 83 -9.34 -12.86 -7.75
N CYS A 84 -10.20 -12.44 -6.83
CA CYS A 84 -10.95 -13.28 -5.89
C CYS A 84 -12.25 -12.54 -5.52
N ASP A 85 -13.17 -13.17 -4.80
CA ASP A 85 -14.48 -12.56 -4.52
C ASP A 85 -14.39 -11.22 -3.79
N LYS A 86 -13.47 -11.11 -2.83
CA LYS A 86 -13.18 -9.84 -2.13
C LYS A 86 -12.71 -8.76 -3.10
N ASN A 87 -11.72 -9.07 -3.94
CA ASN A 87 -11.12 -8.10 -4.85
C ASN A 87 -12.05 -7.76 -6.02
N ARG A 88 -12.89 -8.70 -6.46
CA ARG A 88 -13.93 -8.47 -7.47
C ARG A 88 -14.96 -7.46 -6.97
N ALA A 89 -15.40 -7.58 -5.72
CA ALA A 89 -16.31 -6.62 -5.13
C ALA A 89 -15.72 -5.20 -5.11
N TYR A 90 -14.42 -5.06 -4.80
CA TYR A 90 -13.74 -3.77 -4.84
C TYR A 90 -13.51 -3.26 -6.26
N ALA A 91 -13.11 -4.13 -7.19
CA ALA A 91 -12.91 -3.79 -8.61
C ALA A 91 -14.15 -3.12 -9.24
N ARG A 92 -15.36 -3.61 -8.91
CA ARG A 92 -16.61 -2.96 -9.35
C ARG A 92 -16.78 -1.55 -8.80
N ARG A 93 -16.35 -1.29 -7.56
CA ARG A 93 -16.35 0.06 -6.96
C ARG A 93 -15.30 0.95 -7.62
N VAL A 94 -14.13 0.41 -7.95
CA VAL A 94 -13.09 1.14 -8.71
C VAL A 94 -13.60 1.52 -10.09
N ALA A 95 -14.34 0.63 -10.78
CA ALA A 95 -14.95 0.96 -12.08
C ALA A 95 -15.91 2.16 -11.98
N GLN A 96 -16.74 2.20 -10.93
CA GLN A 96 -17.65 3.33 -10.67
C GLN A 96 -16.88 4.63 -10.36
N ALA A 97 -15.83 4.55 -9.54
CA ALA A 97 -14.98 5.70 -9.22
C ALA A 97 -14.28 6.24 -10.47
N LEU A 98 -13.75 5.36 -11.32
CA LEU A 98 -13.10 5.73 -12.59
C LEU A 98 -14.06 6.42 -13.57
N GLU A 99 -15.29 5.90 -13.70
CA GLU A 99 -16.33 6.51 -14.54
C GLU A 99 -16.61 7.95 -14.10
N GLN A 100 -16.68 8.19 -12.79
CA GLN A 100 -17.01 9.49 -12.22
C GLN A 100 -15.79 10.41 -12.01
N GLY A 101 -14.56 9.88 -12.04
CA GLY A 101 -13.34 10.62 -11.71
C GLY A 101 -13.16 10.88 -10.22
N ARG A 102 -13.81 10.08 -9.37
CA ARG A 102 -13.80 10.24 -7.91
C ARG A 102 -12.61 9.53 -7.29
N SER A 103 -12.19 9.98 -6.11
CA SER A 103 -11.23 9.27 -5.29
C SER A 103 -11.69 7.82 -5.07
N PRO A 104 -10.83 6.80 -5.26
CA PRO A 104 -11.19 5.43 -4.94
C PRO A 104 -11.56 5.30 -3.46
N GLY A 105 -12.50 4.40 -3.14
CA GLY A 105 -13.20 4.41 -1.84
C GLY A 105 -12.34 4.11 -0.60
N ASP A 106 -11.10 3.67 -0.76
CA ASP A 106 -10.14 3.45 0.34
C ASP A 106 -9.29 4.70 0.65
N PHE A 107 -9.46 5.78 -0.12
CA PHE A 107 -8.79 7.07 0.07
C PHE A 107 -9.76 8.16 0.54
N PRO A 108 -9.26 9.27 1.11
CA PRO A 108 -10.08 10.44 1.39
C PRO A 108 -10.86 10.91 0.14
N PRO A 109 -12.15 11.28 0.27
CA PRO A 109 -12.99 11.68 -0.85
C PRO A 109 -12.71 13.13 -1.28
N GLU A 110 -11.51 13.37 -1.77
CA GLU A 110 -11.07 14.67 -2.28
C GLU A 110 -11.64 14.97 -3.68
N ASP A 111 -11.85 13.92 -4.50
CA ASP A 111 -12.58 13.99 -5.77
C ASP A 111 -12.06 15.07 -6.76
N TYR A 112 -10.76 15.39 -6.72
CA TYR A 112 -10.18 16.47 -7.54
C TYR A 112 -10.36 16.30 -9.05
N GLU A 113 -10.28 15.06 -9.54
CA GLU A 113 -10.21 14.74 -10.98
C GLU A 113 -11.59 14.61 -11.64
N THR A 114 -12.68 14.92 -10.92
CA THR A 114 -14.05 14.79 -11.46
C THR A 114 -14.30 15.72 -12.63
N GLU A 115 -13.67 16.90 -12.64
CA GLU A 115 -13.84 17.94 -13.66
C GLU A 115 -12.60 18.12 -14.56
N TRP A 116 -11.57 17.28 -14.41
CA TRP A 116 -10.36 17.42 -15.21
C TRP A 116 -10.58 16.94 -16.65
N ASP A 117 -10.12 17.77 -17.60
CA ASP A 117 -10.03 17.39 -19.01
C ASP A 117 -8.93 16.33 -19.21
N GLN A 118 -9.09 15.48 -20.24
CA GLN A 118 -8.09 14.47 -20.65
C GLN A 118 -7.74 13.41 -19.58
N ARG A 119 -8.60 13.19 -18.59
CA ARG A 119 -8.49 12.05 -17.66
C ARG A 119 -8.63 10.71 -18.41
N PHE A 120 -7.95 9.67 -17.93
CA PHE A 120 -8.20 8.29 -18.36
C PHE A 120 -9.66 7.89 -18.03
N THR A 121 -10.34 7.25 -18.99
CA THR A 121 -11.75 6.89 -18.89
C THR A 121 -11.97 5.39 -19.15
N LEU A 122 -13.21 4.92 -18.98
CA LEU A 122 -13.59 3.55 -19.32
C LEU A 122 -13.36 3.21 -20.81
N GLN A 123 -13.34 4.21 -21.69
CA GLN A 123 -13.13 4.01 -23.13
C GLN A 123 -11.66 3.70 -23.45
N ASP A 124 -10.74 4.14 -22.61
CA ASP A 124 -9.29 3.95 -22.78
C ASP A 124 -8.81 2.58 -22.27
N LEU A 125 -9.70 1.82 -21.63
CA LEU A 125 -9.39 0.48 -21.13
C LEU A 125 -9.13 -0.51 -22.27
N ASN A 126 -7.96 -1.13 -22.23
CA ASN A 126 -7.69 -2.33 -23.02
C ASN A 126 -8.38 -3.57 -22.40
N LEU A 127 -8.23 -4.73 -23.05
CA LEU A 127 -8.82 -5.99 -22.61
C LEU A 127 -8.43 -6.38 -21.18
N ASN A 128 -7.17 -6.15 -20.78
CA ASN A 128 -6.70 -6.48 -19.44
C ASN A 128 -7.31 -5.53 -18.40
N GLY A 129 -7.37 -4.23 -18.69
CA GLY A 129 -7.98 -3.24 -17.82
C GLY A 129 -9.46 -3.53 -17.55
N ARG A 130 -10.21 -3.90 -18.59
CA ARG A 130 -11.61 -4.36 -18.46
C ARG A 130 -11.74 -5.55 -17.53
N ARG A 131 -10.94 -6.61 -17.75
CA ARG A 131 -10.93 -7.81 -16.91
C ARG A 131 -10.57 -7.52 -15.45
N SER A 132 -9.61 -6.64 -15.21
CA SER A 132 -9.19 -6.23 -13.85
C SER A 132 -10.28 -5.48 -13.10
N LEU A 133 -11.22 -4.84 -13.81
CA LEU A 133 -12.34 -4.10 -13.24
C LEU A 133 -13.66 -4.89 -13.21
N ASP A 134 -13.61 -6.19 -13.53
CA ASP A 134 -14.81 -7.04 -13.67
C ASP A 134 -15.81 -6.51 -14.70
N LEU A 135 -15.31 -5.86 -15.74
CA LEU A 135 -16.05 -5.40 -16.90
C LEU A 135 -15.82 -6.39 -18.04
N SER A 136 -16.89 -6.94 -18.61
CA SER A 136 -16.83 -7.94 -19.69
C SER A 136 -16.05 -7.46 -20.92
#